data_AF-A0A4Q6BFV7-F1
#
_entry.id   AF-A0A4Q6BFV7-F1
#
_cell.length_a   1.000
_cell.length_b   1.000
_cell.length_c   1.000
_cell.angle_alpha   90.00
_cell.angle_beta   90.00
_cell.angle_gamma   90.00
#
_symmetry.space_group_name_H-M   'P 1'
#
loop_
_entity.id
_entity.type
_entity.pdbx_description
1 polymer ?
#
loop_
_entity_poly.entity_id
_entity_poly.type
_entity_poly.pdbx_seq_one_letter_code
_entity_poly.pdbx_strand_id
1 'polypeptide(L)'
;MLIFAYSKQHGYMLFHTLVELFSIVVAFGVVYNSARIALSERSRDLATLRVIGFTNGEVAAILISELLMLTLVAIPIGLALGSAIASGIIGSVNTETVRLPLILSSRSYATAVLIVVVSAAFSFTVVSRRIRDLDLLGVLKARE
;
A
#
# COMPACT_ATOMS: atom_id res chain seq x y z
N MET A 1 32.13 4.74 -27.95
CA MET A 1 31.11 5.69 -27.44
C MET A 1 29.72 5.05 -27.29
N LEU A 2 29.21 4.31 -28.29
CA LEU A 2 27.89 3.63 -28.22
C LEU A 2 27.77 2.58 -27.09
N ILE A 3 28.82 1.79 -26.81
CA ILE A 3 28.81 0.77 -25.74
C ILE A 3 28.69 1.41 -24.34
N PHE A 4 29.27 2.59 -24.13
CA PHE A 4 29.21 3.30 -22.85
C PHE A 4 27.83 3.94 -22.60
N ALA A 5 27.20 4.46 -23.65
CA ALA A 5 25.82 4.94 -23.60
C ALA A 5 24.82 3.79 -23.36
N TYR A 6 25.02 2.66 -24.04
CA TYR A 6 24.22 1.43 -23.83
C TYR A 6 24.34 0.93 -22.38
N SER A 7 25.57 0.83 -21.84
CA SER A 7 25.81 0.43 -20.45
C SER A 7 25.17 1.38 -19.43
N LYS A 8 25.29 2.71 -19.63
CA LYS A 8 24.63 3.71 -18.76
C LYS A 8 23.10 3.60 -18.80
N GLN A 9 22.52 3.37 -19.98
CA GLN A 9 21.06 3.25 -20.14
C GLN A 9 20.51 2.00 -19.43
N HIS A 10 21.24 0.87 -19.51
CA HIS A 10 20.89 -0.35 -18.80
C HIS A 10 21.02 -0.20 -17.28
N GLY A 11 22.07 0.48 -16.81
CA GLY A 11 22.25 0.76 -15.38
C GLY A 11 21.11 1.61 -14.80
N TYR A 12 20.65 2.63 -15.53
CA TYR A 12 19.54 3.47 -15.10
C TYR A 12 18.21 2.71 -15.06
N MET A 13 17.91 1.90 -16.09
CA MET A 13 16.71 1.06 -16.11
C MET A 13 16.70 0.05 -14.97
N LEU A 14 17.83 -0.64 -14.73
CA LEU A 14 17.96 -1.59 -13.62
C LEU A 14 17.71 -0.89 -12.27
N PHE A 15 18.39 0.24 -12.02
CA PHE A 15 18.20 0.99 -10.79
C PHE A 15 16.74 1.42 -10.58
N HIS A 16 16.10 1.96 -11.61
CA HIS A 16 14.70 2.38 -11.53
C HIS A 16 13.76 1.20 -11.22
N THR A 17 13.91 0.08 -11.92
CA THR A 17 13.08 -1.12 -11.69
C THR A 17 13.26 -1.70 -10.29
N LEU A 18 14.48 -1.67 -9.74
CA LEU A 18 14.74 -2.10 -8.37
C LEU A 18 14.03 -1.20 -7.36
N VAL A 19 14.15 0.12 -7.49
CA VAL A 19 13.47 1.07 -6.60
C VAL A 19 11.96 0.91 -6.68
N GLU A 20 11.40 0.70 -7.87
CA GLU A 20 9.97 0.47 -8.07
C GLU A 20 9.52 -0.83 -7.40
N LEU A 21 10.29 -1.92 -7.52
CA LEU A 21 10.03 -3.17 -6.83
C LEU A 21 10.06 -3.02 -5.30
N PHE A 22 11.08 -2.35 -4.76
CA PHE A 22 11.15 -2.05 -3.32
C PHE A 22 9.95 -1.21 -2.87
N SER A 23 9.54 -0.23 -3.66
CA SER A 23 8.37 0.61 -3.36
C SER A 23 7.10 -0.24 -3.25
N ILE A 24 6.90 -1.22 -4.14
CA ILE A 24 5.77 -2.15 -4.09
C ILE A 24 5.82 -2.98 -2.80
N VAL A 25 6.97 -3.58 -2.48
CA VAL A 25 7.12 -4.44 -1.29
C VAL A 25 6.87 -3.65 0.00
N VAL A 26 7.41 -2.43 0.10
CA VAL A 26 7.21 -1.56 1.26
C VAL A 26 5.76 -1.12 1.35
N ALA A 27 5.15 -0.66 0.26
CA ALA A 27 3.74 -0.25 0.23
C ALA A 27 2.83 -1.39 0.68
N PHE A 28 3.05 -2.60 0.14
CA PHE A 28 2.32 -3.79 0.55
C PHE A 28 2.53 -4.11 2.03
N GLY A 29 3.78 -4.16 2.50
CA GLY A 29 4.09 -4.50 3.89
C GLY A 29 3.46 -3.52 4.88
N VAL A 30 3.49 -2.22 4.60
CA VAL A 30 2.86 -1.19 5.44
C VAL A 30 1.35 -1.37 5.47
N VAL A 31 0.69 -1.46 4.29
CA VAL A 31 -0.77 -1.57 4.23
C VAL A 31 -1.27 -2.86 4.88
N TYR A 32 -0.58 -3.97 4.66
CA TYR A 32 -0.90 -5.24 5.29
C TYR A 32 -0.75 -5.19 6.81
N ASN A 33 0.33 -4.60 7.31
CA ASN A 33 0.55 -4.46 8.75
C ASN A 33 -0.51 -3.56 9.39
N SER A 34 -0.83 -2.42 8.79
CA SER A 34 -1.91 -1.55 9.25
C SER A 34 -3.26 -2.28 9.29
N ALA A 35 -3.59 -3.04 8.24
CA ALA A 35 -4.82 -3.82 8.21
C ALA A 35 -4.84 -4.94 9.29
N ARG A 36 -3.69 -5.57 9.55
CA ARG A 36 -3.55 -6.56 10.63
C ARG A 36 -3.69 -5.94 12.03
N ILE A 37 -3.10 -4.78 12.25
CA ILE A 37 -3.19 -4.05 13.53
C ILE A 37 -4.65 -3.67 13.77
N ALA A 38 -5.32 -3.07 12.78
CA ALA A 38 -6.73 -2.71 12.86
C ALA A 38 -7.62 -3.94 13.17
N LEU A 39 -7.34 -5.09 12.55
CA LEU A 39 -8.03 -6.34 12.87
C LEU A 39 -7.78 -6.78 14.33
N SER A 40 -6.54 -6.68 14.81
CA SER A 40 -6.17 -7.09 16.17
C SER A 40 -6.82 -6.21 17.23
N GLU A 41 -6.83 -4.90 17.02
CA GLU A 41 -7.44 -3.92 17.93
C GLU A 41 -8.96 -4.10 17.99
N ARG A 42 -9.60 -4.33 16.83
CA ARG A 42 -11.06 -4.47 16.73
C ARG A 42 -11.54 -5.90 16.95
N SER A 43 -10.66 -6.87 17.19
CA SER A 43 -11.06 -8.28 17.35
C SER A 43 -12.13 -8.48 18.43
N ARG A 44 -12.10 -7.67 19.50
CA ARG A 44 -13.08 -7.74 20.60
C ARG A 44 -14.44 -7.14 20.23
N ASP A 45 -14.43 -6.04 19.49
CA ASP A 45 -15.63 -5.37 19.00
C ASP A 45 -16.32 -6.22 17.93
N LEU A 46 -15.53 -6.79 17.02
CA LEU A 46 -16.00 -7.72 15.99
C LEU A 46 -16.58 -9.00 16.62
N ALA A 47 -16.02 -9.50 17.73
CA ALA A 47 -16.60 -10.62 18.46
C ALA A 47 -17.97 -10.28 19.07
N THR A 48 -18.15 -9.05 19.58
CA THR A 48 -19.45 -8.59 20.11
C THR A 48 -20.51 -8.50 19.02
N LEU A 49 -20.16 -7.97 17.84
CA LEU A 49 -21.07 -7.93 16.68
C LEU A 49 -21.52 -9.33 16.26
N ARG A 50 -20.62 -10.33 16.35
CA ARG A 50 -20.95 -11.72 16.06
C ARG A 50 -21.94 -12.32 17.05
N VAL A 51 -21.87 -11.97 18.33
CA VAL A 51 -22.85 -12.41 19.35
C VAL A 51 -24.24 -11.87 19.05
N ILE A 52 -24.33 -10.68 18.45
CA ILE A 52 -25.59 -10.04 18.04
C ILE A 52 -26.15 -10.66 16.74
N GLY A 53 -25.40 -11.56 16.08
CA GLY A 53 -25.85 -12.34 14.93
C GLY A 53 -25.22 -11.95 13.59
N PHE A 54 -24.22 -11.07 13.57
CA PHE A 54 -23.52 -10.70 12.33
C PHE A 54 -22.67 -11.87 11.80
N THR A 55 -22.69 -12.04 10.48
CA THR A 55 -21.86 -13.02 9.77
C THR A 55 -20.41 -12.56 9.63
N ASN A 56 -19.47 -13.49 9.43
CA ASN A 56 -18.05 -13.12 9.22
C ASN A 56 -17.85 -12.22 7.99
N GLY A 57 -18.71 -12.36 6.97
CA GLY A 57 -18.67 -11.51 5.78
C GLY A 57 -19.01 -10.05 6.09
N GLU A 58 -20.05 -9.83 6.89
CA GLU A 58 -20.46 -8.48 7.31
C GLU A 58 -19.42 -7.82 8.22
N VAL A 59 -18.89 -8.60 9.18
CA VAL A 59 -17.81 -8.16 10.07
C VAL A 59 -16.55 -7.78 9.29
N ALA A 60 -16.17 -8.59 8.30
CA ALA A 60 -15.04 -8.27 7.42
C ALA A 60 -15.33 -7.04 6.55
N ALA A 61 -16.55 -6.90 6.02
CA ALA A 61 -16.94 -5.76 5.19
C ALA A 61 -16.85 -4.43 5.97
N ILE A 62 -17.23 -4.41 7.26
CA ILE A 62 -17.10 -3.24 8.12
C ILE A 62 -15.63 -2.82 8.22
N LEU A 63 -14.71 -3.74 8.56
CA LEU A 63 -13.29 -3.44 8.68
C LEU A 63 -12.67 -2.99 7.35
N ILE A 64 -13.02 -3.68 6.25
CA ILE A 64 -12.51 -3.33 4.92
C ILE A 64 -12.99 -1.95 4.49
N SER A 65 -14.25 -1.58 4.79
CA SER A 65 -14.79 -0.27 4.43
C SER A 65 -14.05 0.87 5.11
N GLU A 66 -13.65 0.70 6.37
CA GLU A 66 -12.82 1.66 7.09
C GLU A 66 -11.42 1.76 6.47
N LEU A 67 -10.76 0.62 6.25
CA LEU A 67 -9.43 0.60 5.63
C LEU A 67 -9.46 1.20 4.22
N LEU A 68 -10.55 1.00 3.48
CA LEU A 68 -10.77 1.60 2.17
C LEU A 68 -10.90 3.13 2.29
N MET A 69 -11.70 3.64 3.23
CA MET A 69 -11.82 5.09 3.46
C MET A 69 -10.47 5.70 3.85
N LEU A 70 -9.74 5.05 4.77
CA LEU A 70 -8.40 5.49 5.15
C LEU A 70 -7.44 5.51 3.95
N THR A 71 -7.47 4.49 3.10
CA THR A 71 -6.65 4.42 1.89
C THR A 71 -7.01 5.51 0.89
N LEU A 72 -8.30 5.76 0.67
CA LEU A 72 -8.78 6.80 -0.24
C LEU A 72 -8.35 8.20 0.20
N VAL A 73 -8.28 8.46 1.51
CA VAL A 73 -7.76 9.72 2.06
C VAL A 73 -6.23 9.76 2.03
N ALA A 74 -5.57 8.63 2.26
CA ALA A 74 -4.11 8.54 2.24
C ALA A 74 -3.51 8.77 0.85
N ILE A 75 -4.19 8.37 -0.23
CA ILE A 75 -3.70 8.57 -1.61
C ILE A 75 -3.44 10.06 -1.93
N PRO A 76 -4.42 10.98 -1.87
CA PRO A 76 -4.19 12.38 -2.22
C PRO A 76 -3.17 13.05 -1.29
N ILE A 77 -3.20 12.73 0.01
CA ILE A 77 -2.24 13.24 0.98
C ILE A 77 -0.82 12.75 0.64
N GLY A 78 -0.67 11.46 0.32
CA GLY A 78 0.61 10.86 -0.06
C GLY A 78 1.17 11.45 -1.35
N LEU A 79 0.32 11.70 -2.35
CA LEU A 79 0.74 12.36 -3.60
C LEU A 79 1.18 13.80 -3.33
N ALA A 80 0.43 14.56 -2.52
CA ALA A 80 0.78 15.93 -2.17
C ALA A 80 2.12 16.00 -1.41
N LEU A 81 2.28 15.18 -0.37
CA LEU A 81 3.52 15.11 0.40
C LEU A 81 4.70 14.60 -0.42
N GLY A 82 4.51 13.56 -1.23
CA GLY A 82 5.54 13.03 -2.12
C GLY A 82 6.03 14.07 -3.13
N SER A 83 5.10 14.87 -3.68
CA SER A 83 5.43 15.97 -4.60
C SER A 83 6.18 17.10 -3.91
N ALA A 84 5.78 17.46 -2.69
CA ALA A 84 6.45 18.47 -1.89
C ALA A 84 7.89 18.04 -1.53
N ILE A 85 8.07 16.79 -1.11
CA ILE A 85 9.39 16.22 -0.81
C ILE A 85 10.25 16.18 -2.06
N ALA A 86 9.73 15.68 -3.19
CA ALA A 86 10.46 15.67 -4.46
C ALA A 86 10.93 17.08 -4.86
N SER A 87 10.06 18.07 -4.70
CA SER A 87 10.37 19.48 -4.99
C SER A 87 11.43 20.04 -4.06
N GLY A 88 11.36 19.73 -2.76
CA GLY A 88 12.38 20.13 -1.79
C GLY A 88 13.76 19.51 -2.05
N ILE A 89 13.80 18.24 -2.48
CA ILE A 89 15.04 17.54 -2.83
C ILE A 89 15.68 18.19 -4.06
N ILE A 90 14.93 18.37 -5.15
CA ILE A 90 15.51 18.96 -6.38
C ILE A 90 15.86 20.44 -6.17
N GLY A 91 15.09 21.17 -5.38
CA GLY A 91 15.42 22.54 -4.97
C GLY A 91 16.77 22.62 -4.26
N SER A 92 17.09 21.64 -3.40
CA SER A 92 18.36 21.56 -2.67
C SER A 92 19.55 21.10 -3.52
N VAL A 93 19.30 20.36 -4.61
CA VAL A 93 20.33 19.81 -5.50
C VAL A 93 20.69 20.75 -6.65
N ASN A 94 19.84 21.74 -6.96
CA ASN A 94 20.11 22.75 -7.98
C ASN A 94 21.25 23.70 -7.54
N THR A 95 22.49 23.29 -7.78
CA THR A 95 23.67 24.17 -7.76
C THR A 95 23.73 24.98 -9.06
N GLU A 96 24.35 26.16 -9.05
CA GLU A 96 24.42 27.13 -10.18
C GLU A 96 24.85 26.52 -11.54
N THR A 97 25.48 25.34 -11.55
CA THR A 97 26.01 24.66 -12.74
C THR A 97 25.10 23.54 -13.30
N VAL A 98 24.11 23.03 -12.54
CA VAL A 98 23.25 21.90 -12.96
C VAL A 98 21.80 22.12 -12.53
N ARG A 99 20.91 22.37 -13.50
CA ARG A 99 19.46 22.39 -13.27
C ARG A 99 18.87 21.03 -13.61
N LEU A 100 18.47 20.26 -12.61
CA LEU A 100 17.71 19.03 -12.82
C LEU A 100 16.22 19.39 -13.00
N PRO A 101 15.62 19.19 -14.18
CA PRO A 101 14.19 19.46 -14.35
C PRO A 101 13.38 18.42 -13.57
N LEU A 102 12.55 18.91 -12.65
CA LEU A 102 11.59 18.06 -11.92
C LEU A 102 10.40 17.78 -12.83
N ILE A 103 10.40 16.63 -13.50
CA ILE A 103 9.32 16.23 -14.40
C ILE A 103 8.39 15.27 -13.64
N LEU A 104 7.43 15.83 -12.89
CA LEU A 104 6.31 15.06 -12.34
C LEU A 104 5.28 14.85 -13.45
N SER A 105 5.45 13.76 -14.21
CA SER A 105 4.49 13.37 -15.24
C SER A 105 3.23 12.77 -14.61
N SER A 106 2.07 12.95 -15.26
CA SER A 106 0.83 12.25 -14.91
C SER A 106 1.01 10.73 -14.85
N ARG A 107 1.94 10.18 -15.64
CA ARG A 107 2.27 8.74 -15.61
C ARG A 107 2.88 8.32 -14.27
N SER A 108 3.75 9.12 -13.68
CA SER A 108 4.39 8.82 -12.39
C SER A 108 3.36 8.77 -11.26
N TYR A 109 2.42 9.73 -11.26
CA TYR A 109 1.31 9.71 -10.31
C TYR A 109 0.38 8.50 -10.52
N ALA A 110 0.05 8.19 -11.78
CA ALA A 110 -0.79 7.03 -12.10
C ALA A 110 -0.15 5.72 -11.62
N THR A 111 1.15 5.54 -11.86
CA THR A 111 1.88 4.35 -11.38
C THR A 111 1.91 4.29 -9.85
N ALA A 112 2.17 5.40 -9.16
CA ALA A 112 2.18 5.45 -7.70
C ALA A 112 0.80 5.06 -7.11
N VAL A 113 -0.29 5.64 -7.64
CA VAL A 113 -1.65 5.29 -7.23
C VAL A 113 -1.95 3.82 -7.51
N LEU A 114 -1.57 3.31 -8.68
CA LEU A 114 -1.78 1.92 -9.06
C LEU A 114 -1.09 0.96 -8.08
N ILE A 115 0.16 1.24 -7.70
CA ILE A 115 0.92 0.44 -6.74
C ILE A 115 0.20 0.38 -5.40
N VAL A 116 -0.25 1.53 -4.88
CA VAL A 116 -0.97 1.60 -3.60
C VAL A 116 -2.29 0.85 -3.67
N VAL A 117 -3.07 1.05 -4.74
CA VAL A 117 -4.38 0.39 -4.92
C VAL A 117 -4.23 -1.13 -5.04
N VAL A 118 -3.27 -1.62 -5.83
CA VAL A 118 -3.02 -3.07 -5.98
C VAL A 118 -2.55 -3.67 -4.65
N SER A 119 -1.65 -2.98 -3.95
CA SER A 119 -1.15 -3.41 -2.64
C SER A 119 -2.26 -3.47 -1.59
N ALA A 120 -3.15 -2.47 -1.56
CA ALA A 120 -4.30 -2.42 -0.68
C ALA A 120 -5.31 -3.52 -1.03
N ALA A 121 -5.64 -3.71 -2.30
CA ALA A 121 -6.56 -4.77 -2.74
C ALA A 121 -6.06 -6.17 -2.33
N PHE A 122 -4.76 -6.44 -2.51
CA PHE A 122 -4.17 -7.70 -2.08
C PHE A 122 -4.20 -7.85 -0.55
N SER A 123 -3.79 -6.80 0.18
CA SER A 123 -3.81 -6.78 1.65
C SER A 123 -5.20 -7.03 2.22
N PHE A 124 -6.20 -6.34 1.69
CA PHE A 124 -7.59 -6.48 2.12
C PHE A 124 -8.07 -7.89 1.86
N THR A 125 -7.82 -8.45 0.67
CA THR A 125 -8.19 -9.84 0.34
C THR A 125 -7.58 -10.85 1.33
N VAL A 126 -6.30 -10.71 1.66
CA VAL A 126 -5.61 -11.59 2.63
C VAL A 126 -6.23 -11.46 4.01
N VAL A 127 -6.51 -10.24 4.48
CA VAL A 127 -7.12 -9.98 5.79
C VAL A 127 -8.56 -10.52 5.84
N SER A 128 -9.36 -10.34 4.78
CA SER A 128 -10.71 -10.90 4.69
C SER A 128 -10.72 -12.42 4.81
N ARG A 129 -9.76 -13.10 4.17
CA ARG A 129 -9.61 -14.56 4.29
C ARG A 129 -9.25 -14.96 5.71
N ARG A 130 -8.34 -14.24 6.36
CA ARG A 130 -7.93 -14.50 7.74
C ARG A 130 -9.10 -14.46 8.73
N ILE A 131 -10.03 -13.51 8.55
CA ILE A 131 -11.23 -13.42 9.39
C ILE A 131 -12.13 -14.64 9.20
N ARG A 132 -12.27 -15.14 7.97
CA ARG A 132 -13.07 -16.33 7.66
C ARG A 132 -12.46 -17.63 8.19
N ASP A 133 -11.14 -17.77 8.13
CA ASP A 133 -10.43 -18.97 8.59
C ASP A 133 -10.50 -19.14 10.11
N LEU A 134 -10.51 -18.04 10.87
CA LEU A 134 -10.66 -18.08 12.34
C LEU A 134 -12.00 -18.70 12.77
N ASP A 135 -13.03 -18.62 11.94
CA ASP A 135 -14.34 -19.18 12.23
C ASP A 135 -14.42 -20.69 11.96
N LEU A 136 -13.83 -21.15 10.85
CA LEU A 136 -13.78 -22.58 10.50
C LEU A 136 -13.14 -23.43 11.60
N LEU A 137 -12.10 -22.91 12.26
CA LEU A 137 -11.42 -23.58 13.37
C LEU A 137 -12.21 -23.51 14.70
N GLY A 138 -12.99 -22.45 14.91
CA GLY A 138 -13.86 -22.31 16.08
C GLY A 138 -15.07 -23.25 16.03
N VAL A 139 -15.66 -23.41 14.84
CA VAL A 139 -16.81 -24.32 14.61
C VAL A 139 -16.40 -25.78 14.72
N LEU A 140 -15.18 -26.16 14.32
CA LEU A 140 -14.69 -27.54 14.50
C LEU A 140 -14.43 -27.90 15.97
N LYS A 141 -13.98 -26.94 16.80
CA LYS A 141 -13.70 -27.17 18.22
C LYS A 141 -14.91 -27.12 19.14
N ALA A 142 -16.01 -26.47 18.74
CA ALA A 142 -17.24 -26.44 19.53
C ALA A 142 -18.02 -27.78 19.51
N ARG A 143 -17.50 -28.79 18.80
CA ARG A 143 -18.12 -30.11 18.66
C ARG A 143 -17.39 -31.24 19.39
N GLU A 144 -16.35 -30.90 20.17
CA GLU A 144 -15.77 -31.74 21.23
C GLU A 144 -16.12 -31.14 22.60
#